data_AF-A0A7W7RCE0-F1
#
_entry.id   AF-A0A7W7RCE0-F1
#
_cell.length_a   1.000
_cell.length_b   1.000
_cell.length_c   1.000
_cell.angle_alpha   90.00
_cell.angle_beta   90.00
_cell.angle_gamma   90.00
#
_symmetry.space_group_name_H-M   'P 1'
#
loop_
_entity.id
_entity.type
_entity.pdbx_description
1 polymer ?
#
loop_
_entity_poly.entity_id
_entity_poly.type
_entity_poly.pdbx_seq_one_letter_code
_entity_poly.pdbx_strand_id
1 'polypeptide(L)' 'MANVTLSIDDDVLRRARIRALEQRTTVNAIMHQYLERFAASKDTRAVEEILAIAERSKASSGAEGRTWGRYELYER' A
#
# COMPACT_ATOMS: atom_id res chain seq x y z
N MET A 1 -13.32 -18.41 11.24
CA MET A 1 -12.93 -17.17 11.93
C MET A 1 -12.14 -17.55 13.16
N ALA A 2 -11.03 -16.86 13.42
CA ALA A 2 -10.25 -17.02 14.65
C ALA A 2 -10.50 -15.80 15.55
N ASN A 3 -10.52 -16.01 16.86
CA ASN A 3 -10.71 -14.93 17.84
C ASN A 3 -9.35 -14.55 18.44
N VAL A 4 -9.12 -13.25 18.57
CA VAL A 4 -7.92 -12.69 19.20
C VAL A 4 -8.36 -11.85 20.40
N THR A 5 -7.79 -12.11 21.57
CA THR A 5 -7.95 -11.27 22.76
C THR A 5 -6.70 -10.40 22.92
N LEU A 6 -6.88 -9.09 23.04
CA LEU A 6 -5.80 -8.12 23.18
C LEU A 6 -6.04 -7.27 24.43
N SER A 7 -5.02 -7.15 25.28
CA SER A 7 -5.01 -6.17 26.36
C SER A 7 -4.52 -4.83 25.82
N ILE A 8 -5.34 -3.79 26.00
CA ILE A 8 -5.06 -2.42 25.57
C ILE A 8 -5.34 -1.53 26.77
N ASP A 9 -4.59 -0.44 26.91
CA ASP A 9 -4.92 0.62 27.86
C ASP A 9 -6.35 1.14 27.65
N ASP A 10 -7.10 1.31 28.75
CA ASP A 10 -8.52 1.66 28.72
C ASP A 10 -8.77 3.05 28.13
N ASP A 11 -7.89 4.02 28.37
CA ASP A 11 -8.04 5.37 27.79
C ASP A 11 -7.83 5.34 26.28
N VAL A 12 -6.84 4.56 25.83
CA VAL A 12 -6.60 4.34 24.39
C VAL A 12 -7.81 3.71 23.74
N LEU A 13 -8.37 2.63 24.33
CA LEU A 13 -9.54 1.96 23.78
C LEU A 13 -10.77 2.88 23.76
N ARG A 14 -10.98 3.69 24.81
CA ARG A 14 -12.07 4.66 24.88
C ARG A 14 -11.97 5.71 23.77
N ARG A 15 -10.80 6.33 23.58
CA ARG A 15 -10.58 7.32 22.51
C ARG A 15 -10.73 6.69 21.13
N ALA A 16 -10.25 5.47 20.93
CA ALA A 16 -10.42 4.74 19.68
C ALA A 16 -11.91 4.49 19.37
N ARG A 17 -12.73 4.12 20.37
CA ARG A 17 -14.18 3.93 20.21
C ARG A 17 -14.90 5.22 19.82
N ILE A 18 -14.58 6.34 20.47
CA ILE A 18 -15.16 7.65 20.13
C ILE A 18 -14.84 7.99 18.67
N ARG A 19 -13.57 7.89 18.28
CA ARG A 19 -13.14 8.15 16.91
C ARG A 19 -13.78 7.21 15.88
N ALA A 20 -13.94 5.94 16.23
CA ALA A 20 -14.61 4.98 15.36
C ALA A 20 -16.09 5.34 15.15
N LEU A 21 -16.78 5.78 16.21
CA LEU A 21 -18.17 6.23 16.14
C LEU A 21 -18.32 7.46 15.24
N GLU A 22 -17.44 8.46 15.38
CA GLU A 22 -17.41 9.64 14.51
C GLU A 22 -17.27 9.26 13.02
N GLN A 23 -16.49 8.22 12.74
CA GLN A 23 -16.29 7.67 11.39
C GLN A 23 -17.34 6.63 10.98
N ARG A 24 -18.41 6.44 11.76
CA ARG A 24 -19.46 5.43 11.53
C ARG A 24 -18.91 4.01 11.33
N THR A 25 -17.88 3.65 12.09
CA THR A 25 -17.23 2.34 12.08
C THR A 25 -17.07 1.79 13.50
N THR A 26 -16.42 0.64 13.63
CA THR A 26 -16.11 0.02 14.93
C THR A 26 -14.61 -0.23 15.07
N VAL A 27 -14.12 -0.30 16.30
CA VAL A 27 -12.72 -0.65 16.57
C VAL A 27 -12.39 -2.04 16.00
N ASN A 28 -13.31 -3.00 16.08
CA ASN A 28 -13.10 -4.33 15.51
C ASN A 28 -12.97 -4.29 13.98
N ALA A 29 -13.79 -3.50 13.29
CA ALA A 29 -13.69 -3.34 11.84
C ALA A 29 -12.35 -2.70 11.43
N ILE A 30 -11.89 -1.69 12.18
CA ILE A 30 -10.58 -1.06 11.98
C ILE A 30 -9.45 -2.08 12.19
N MET A 31 -9.51 -2.86 13.28
CA MET A 31 -8.51 -3.89 13.58
C MET A 31 -8.49 -4.99 12.53
N HIS A 32 -9.66 -5.41 12.04
CA HIS A 32 -9.77 -6.39 10.96
C HIS A 32 -9.06 -5.89 9.70
N GLN A 33 -9.39 -4.68 9.23
CA GLN A 33 -8.74 -4.09 8.07
C GLN A 33 -7.24 -3.86 8.27
N TYR A 34 -6.83 -3.50 9.49
CA TYR A 34 -5.42 -3.33 9.80
C TYR A 34 -4.66 -4.65 9.70
N LEU A 35 -5.20 -5.72 10.30
CA LEU A 35 -4.60 -7.06 10.23
C LEU A 35 -4.59 -7.61 8.80
N GLU A 36 -5.65 -7.38 8.03
CA GLU A 36 -5.68 -7.71 6.60
C GLU A 36 -4.59 -7.00 5.83
N ARG A 37 -4.43 -5.68 6.00
CA ARG A 37 -3.34 -4.94 5.34
C ARG A 37 -1.96 -5.37 5.81
N PHE A 38 -1.80 -5.63 7.11
CA PHE A 38 -0.56 -6.11 7.71
C PHE A 38 -0.17 -7.49 7.18
N ALA A 39 -1.14 -8.39 7.01
CA ALA A 39 -0.91 -9.71 6.41
C ALA A 39 -0.78 -9.64 4.88
N ALA A 40 -1.47 -8.70 4.23
CA ALA A 40 -1.47 -8.48 2.79
C ALA A 40 -0.25 -7.73 2.28
N SER A 41 0.65 -7.24 3.16
CA SER A 41 2.00 -6.85 2.77
C SER A 41 2.79 -8.11 2.36
N LYS A 42 2.36 -8.74 1.28
CA LYS A 42 3.19 -9.60 0.46
C LYS A 42 4.25 -8.70 -0.15
N ASP A 43 5.47 -8.92 0.31
CA ASP A 43 6.72 -8.48 -0.31
C ASP A 43 6.71 -7.03 -0.82
N THR A 44 6.91 -6.07 0.09
CA THR A 44 7.65 -4.85 -0.29
C THR A 44 8.96 -5.21 -1.00
N ARG A 45 9.51 -6.38 -0.68
CA ARG A 45 10.62 -7.04 -1.36
C ARG A 45 10.45 -7.13 -2.89
N ALA A 46 9.25 -7.40 -3.41
CA ALA A 46 9.03 -7.49 -4.86
C ALA A 46 9.03 -6.10 -5.52
N VAL A 47 8.50 -5.09 -4.84
CA VAL A 47 8.57 -3.69 -5.28
C VAL A 47 10.02 -3.19 -5.21
N GLU A 48 10.71 -3.47 -4.10
CA GLU A 48 12.13 -3.16 -3.89
C GLU A 48 13.02 -3.86 -4.93
N GLU A 49 12.72 -5.12 -5.26
CA GLU A 49 13.45 -5.89 -6.26
C GLU A 49 13.23 -5.34 -7.69
N ILE A 50 12.00 -4.95 -8.02
CA ILE A 50 11.70 -4.24 -9.27
C ILE A 50 12.44 -2.90 -9.34
N LEU A 51 12.43 -2.12 -8.26
CA LEU A 51 13.15 -0.84 -8.19
C LEU A 51 14.67 -1.06 -8.33
N ALA A 52 15.22 -2.05 -7.66
CA ALA A 52 16.64 -2.38 -7.74
C ALA A 52 17.05 -2.88 -9.14
N ILE A 53 16.17 -3.62 -9.84
CA ILE A 53 16.36 -3.99 -11.25
C ILE A 53 16.32 -2.74 -12.14
N ALA A 54 15.38 -1.83 -11.91
CA ALA A 54 15.27 -0.59 -12.67
C ALA A 54 16.50 0.31 -12.50
N GLU A 55 17.02 0.46 -11.28
CA GLU A 55 18.25 1.23 -11.00
C GLU A 55 19.49 0.65 -11.68
N ARG A 56 19.61 -0.69 -11.74
CA ARG A 56 20.72 -1.35 -12.44
C ARG A 56 20.55 -1.43 -13.96
N SER A 57 19.35 -1.13 -14.46
CA SER A 57 19.06 -1.24 -15.88
C SER A 57 19.79 -0.17 -16.67
N LYS A 58 20.47 -0.59 -17.74
CA LYS A 58 21.03 0.33 -18.75
C LYS A 58 19.98 0.74 -19.79
N ALA A 59 18.75 0.21 -19.69
CA ALA A 59 17.67 0.58 -20.58
C ALA A 59 17.29 2.04 -20.33
N SER A 60 17.62 2.89 -21.30
CA SER A 60 17.30 4.31 -21.29
C SER A 60 16.49 4.64 -22.54
N SER A 61 15.68 5.68 -22.44
CA SER A 61 14.99 6.26 -23.59
C SER A 61 15.89 7.18 -24.43
N GLY A 62 17.22 7.09 -24.29
CA GLY A 62 18.20 7.99 -24.88
C GLY A 62 18.50 9.19 -23.99
N ALA A 63 19.54 9.97 -24.31
CA ALA A 63 19.98 11.11 -23.49
C ALA A 63 18.90 12.20 -23.31
N GLU A 64 18.00 12.35 -24.28
CA GLU A 64 16.90 13.33 -24.26
C GLU A 64 15.54 12.70 -23.92
N GLY A 65 15.50 11.40 -23.65
CA GLY A 65 14.26 10.64 -23.53
C GLY A 65 13.57 10.40 -24.88
N ARG A 66 12.53 9.56 -24.87
CA ARG A 66 11.72 9.29 -26.06
C ARG A 66 10.80 10.49 -26.25
N THR A 67 11.02 11.23 -27.33
CA THR A 67 10.28 12.45 -27.66
C THR A 67 9.05 12.19 -28.53
N TRP A 68 8.89 10.96 -29.03
CA TRP A 68 7.83 10.68 -29.98
C TRP A 68 6.44 10.59 -29.34
N GLY A 69 5.47 11.18 -30.04
CA GLY A 69 4.05 11.12 -29.70
C GLY A 69 3.38 9.89 -30.27
N ARG A 70 2.24 9.49 -29.70
CA ARG A 70 1.46 8.33 -30.15
C ARG A 70 1.12 8.40 -31.65
N TYR A 71 0.89 9.61 -32.19
CA TYR A 71 0.53 9.82 -33.60
C TYR A 71 1.65 9.43 -34.58
N GLU A 72 2.92 9.57 -34.18
CA GLU A 72 4.09 9.29 -35.02
C GLU A 72 4.38 7.79 -35.16
N LEU A 73 3.73 6.94 -34.36
CA LEU A 73 3.86 5.48 -34.43
C LEU A 73 2.93 4.83 -35.46
N TYR A 74 1.91 5.54 -35.94
CA TYR A 74 0.89 4.97 -36.83
C TYR A 74 1.25 5.05 -38.32
N GLU A 75 2.33 5.76 -38.70
CA GLU A 75 2.76 5.93 -40.10
C GLU A 75 3.84 4.92 -40.56
N ARG A 76 3.95 3.77 -39.90
CA ARG A 76 4.85 2.69 -40.33
C ARG A 76 4.10 1.49 -40.90
#